data_AF-A0A940ZDF1-F1
#
_entry.id   AF-A0A940ZDF1-F1
#
_cell.length_a   1.000
_cell.length_b   1.000
_cell.length_c   1.000
_cell.angle_alpha   90.00
_cell.angle_beta   90.00
_cell.angle_gamma   90.00
#
_symmetry.space_group_name_H-M   'P 1'
#
loop_
_entity.id
_entity.type
_entity.pdbx_description
1 polymer ?
#
loop_
_entity_poly.entity_id
_entity_poly.type
_entity_poly.pdbx_seq_one_letter_code
_entity_poly.pdbx_strand_id
1 'polypeptide(L)' 'MEVGKDCPKLRNIDAFPAEVSGQRVICLRDPLNLSGKMLFVSVSTFFLISLLDGRHSIQDIQA' A
#
# COMPACT_ATOMS: atom_id res chain seq x y z
N MET A 1 16.68 13.57 -17.19
CA MET A 1 15.28 13.21 -16.86
C MET A 1 15.30 12.71 -15.43
N GLU A 2 14.85 13.51 -14.46
CA GLU A 2 14.74 13.05 -13.07
C GLU A 2 13.54 12.12 -12.94
N VAL A 3 13.75 10.83 -13.20
CA VAL A 3 12.82 9.80 -12.73
C VAL A 3 12.98 9.74 -11.22
N GLY A 4 12.04 10.31 -10.45
CA GLY A 4 12.01 10.02 -9.01
C GLY A 4 11.35 11.01 -8.06
N LYS A 5 10.89 12.20 -8.47
CA LYS A 5 10.33 13.17 -7.51
C LYS A 5 8.82 13.04 -7.28
N ASP A 6 8.06 12.63 -8.30
CA ASP A 6 6.59 12.67 -8.25
C ASP A 6 5.88 11.31 -8.36
N CYS A 7 6.61 10.22 -8.59
CA CYS A 7 6.06 8.86 -8.66
C CYS A 7 6.43 8.07 -7.39
N PRO A 8 5.55 7.98 -6.38
CA PRO A 8 5.84 7.27 -5.15
C PRO A 8 6.07 5.77 -5.40
N LYS A 9 7.06 5.21 -4.71
CA LYS A 9 7.34 3.77 -4.74
C LYS A 9 7.36 3.19 -3.33
N LEU A 10 6.47 2.25 -3.08
CA LEU A 10 6.44 1.49 -1.84
C LEU A 10 7.50 0.38 -1.89
N ARG A 11 8.15 0.16 -0.75
CA ARG A 11 8.97 -1.05 -0.54
C ARG A 11 8.07 -2.29 -0.53
N ASN A 12 8.67 -3.45 -0.77
CA ASN A 12 7.95 -4.71 -0.68
C ASN A 12 7.35 -4.89 0.73
N ILE A 13 6.06 -5.25 0.76
CA ILE A 13 5.28 -5.56 1.95
C ILE A 13 4.51 -6.85 1.71
N ASP A 14 4.23 -7.59 2.78
CA ASP A 14 3.33 -8.74 2.71
C ASP A 14 1.89 -8.25 2.84
N ALA A 15 1.01 -8.74 1.97
CA ALA A 15 -0.41 -8.41 1.97
C ALA A 15 -1.25 -9.68 1.95
N PHE A 16 -2.24 -9.77 2.84
CA PHE A 16 -3.16 -10.91 2.89
C PHE A 16 -4.57 -10.48 3.35
N PRO A 17 -5.62 -11.13 2.86
CA PRO A 17 -6.98 -10.84 3.30
C PRO A 17 -7.19 -11.28 4.75
N ALA A 18 -7.99 -10.52 5.49
CA ALA A 18 -8.39 -10.83 6.85
C ALA A 18 -9.81 -10.32 7.13
N GLU A 19 -10.37 -10.76 8.25
CA GLU A 19 -11.63 -10.25 8.79
C GLU A 19 -11.40 -9.73 10.20
N VAL A 20 -11.75 -8.47 10.45
CA VAL A 20 -11.61 -7.81 11.75
C VAL A 20 -12.93 -7.19 12.11
N SER A 21 -13.50 -7.57 13.25
CA SER A 21 -14.80 -7.08 13.73
C SER A 21 -15.93 -7.25 12.70
N GLY A 22 -15.92 -8.36 11.94
CA GLY A 22 -16.90 -8.65 10.88
C GLY A 22 -16.68 -7.90 9.57
N GLN A 23 -15.61 -7.10 9.45
CA GLN A 23 -15.27 -6.36 8.25
C GLN A 23 -14.10 -7.02 7.51
N ARG A 24 -14.28 -7.21 6.20
CA ARG A 24 -13.19 -7.67 5.32
C ARG A 24 -12.18 -6.55 5.10
N VAL A 25 -10.93 -6.84 5.39
CA VAL A 25 -9.79 -5.92 5.28
C VAL A 25 -8.61 -6.61 4.61
N ILE A 26 -7.65 -5.82 4.14
CA ILE A 26 -6.32 -6.32 3.78
C ILE A 26 -5.37 -5.96 4.91
N CYS A 27 -4.66 -6.98 5.41
CA CYS A 27 -3.59 -6.78 6.38
C CYS A 27 -2.28 -6.55 5.62
N LEU A 28 -1.57 -5.49 5.98
CA LEU A 28 -0.25 -5.15 5.47
C LEU A 28 0.77 -5.35 6.59
N ARG A 29 1.79 -6.16 6.30
CA ARG A 29 2.90 -6.44 7.21
C ARG A 29 4.22 -6.08 6.55
N ASP A 30 5.06 -5.43 7.34
CA ASP A 30 6.46 -5.29 6.99
C ASP A 30 7.18 -6.64 7.15
N PRO A 31 7.71 -7.26 6.06
CA PRO A 31 8.41 -8.54 6.16
C PRO A 31 9.65 -8.45 7.07
N LEU A 32 10.28 -7.29 7.16
CA LEU A 32 11.43 -7.05 8.03
C LEU A 32 11.01 -6.68 9.47
N ASN A 33 9.72 -6.54 9.73
CA ASN A 33 9.13 -6.17 11.01
C ASN A 33 9.71 -4.89 11.64
N LEU A 34 10.18 -3.93 10.83
CA LEU A 34 10.85 -2.72 11.32
C LEU A 34 9.91 -1.84 12.15
N SER A 35 8.63 -1.79 11.78
CA SER A 35 7.62 -1.02 12.50
C SER A 35 7.06 -1.74 13.74
N GLY A 36 7.20 -3.08 13.80
CA GLY A 36 6.51 -3.93 14.78
C GLY A 36 4.98 -3.88 14.70
N LYS A 37 4.42 -3.28 13.64
CA LYS A 37 2.97 -3.00 13.51
C LYS A 37 2.41 -3.63 12.25
N MET A 38 1.17 -4.09 12.35
CA MET A 38 0.32 -4.46 11.22
C MET A 38 -0.64 -3.32 10.91
N LEU A 39 -0.87 -3.07 9.63
CA LEU A 39 -1.85 -2.09 9.17
C LEU A 39 -3.03 -2.85 8.55
N PHE A 40 -4.24 -2.53 9.02
CA PHE A 40 -5.47 -3.03 8.40
C PHE A 40 -6.05 -1.93 7.54
N VAL A 41 -6.25 -2.22 6.27
CA VAL A 41 -6.78 -1.26 5.30
C VAL A 41 -7.99 -1.84 4.59
N SER A 42 -8.87 -0.95 4.13
CA SER A 42 -9.97 -1.36 3.25
C SER A 42 -9.42 -1.89 1.91
N VAL A 43 -10.24 -2.65 1.18
CA VAL A 43 -9.88 -3.12 -0.17
C VAL A 43 -9.62 -1.94 -1.12
N SER A 44 -10.43 -0.87 -1.02
CA SER A 44 -10.25 0.35 -1.83
C SER A 44 -8.93 1.06 -1.52
N THR A 45 -8.55 1.11 -0.24
CA THR A 45 -7.25 1.68 0.16
C THR A 45 -6.09 0.81 -0.33
N PHE A 46 -6.23 -0.52 -0.27
CA PHE A 46 -5.22 -1.45 -0.81
C PHE A 46 -5.00 -1.25 -2.31
N PHE A 47 -6.08 -1.01 -3.07
CA PHE A 47 -5.97 -0.69 -4.50
C PHE A 47 -5.09 0.56 -4.73
N LEU A 48 -5.31 1.65 -3.99
CA LEU A 48 -4.48 2.85 -4.11
C LEU A 48 -3.01 2.58 -3.71
N ILE A 49 -2.78 1.79 -2.66
CA ILE A 49 -1.44 1.39 -2.24
C ILE A 49 -0.72 0.59 -3.34
N SER A 50 -1.45 -0.24 -4.09
CA SER A 50 -0.89 -1.02 -5.21
C SER A 50 -0.38 -0.17 -6.38
N LEU A 51 -0.85 1.08 -6.49
CA LEU A 51 -0.40 2.04 -7.51
C LEU A 51 0.90 2.76 -7.12
N LEU A 52 1.36 2.62 -5.86
CA LEU A 52 2.63 3.17 -5.38
C LEU A 52 3.82 2.33 -5.87
N ASP A 53 3.97 2.19 -7.18
CA ASP A 53 4.93 1.30 -7.83
C ASP A 53 6.13 2.04 -8.44
N GLY A 54 6.17 3.37 -8.27
CA GLY A 54 7.18 4.25 -8.86
C GLY A 54 6.93 4.58 -10.33
N ARG A 55 5.77 4.19 -10.90
CA ARG A 55 5.38 4.51 -12.28
C ARG A 55 4.23 5.51 -12.34
N HIS A 56 3.29 5.44 -11.40
CA HIS A 56 2.17 6.38 -11.32
C HIS A 56 2.55 7.62 -10.51
N SER A 57 2.22 8.81 -11.00
CA SER A 57 2.33 10.03 -10.23
C SER A 57 1.18 10.17 -9.23
N ILE A 58 1.31 11.08 -8.27
CA ILE A 58 0.19 11.38 -7.34
C ILE A 58 -1.06 11.87 -8.09
N GLN A 59 -0.89 12.65 -9.15
CA GLN A 59 -2.02 13.14 -9.96
C GLN A 59 -2.72 11.99 -10.68
N ASP A 60 -1.97 11.02 -11.21
CA ASP A 60 -2.54 9.83 -11.87
C ASP A 60 -3.35 8.97 -10.89
N ILE A 61 -2.93 8.90 -9.62
CA ILE A 61 -3.62 8.14 -8.57
C ILE A 61 -4.93 8.81 -8.14
N GLN A 62 -5.05 10.14 -8.32
CA GLN A 62 -6.20 10.94 -7.89
C GLN A 62 -7.30 11.10 -8.95
N ALA A 63 -6.99 10.83 -10.22
CA ALA A 63 -7.90 11.00 -11.36
C ALA A 63 -8.92 9.86 -11.47
#